data_AF-A0A1Y5U0A2-F1
#
_entry.id   AF-A0A1Y5U0A2-F1
#
_cell.length_a   1.000
_cell.length_b   1.000
_cell.length_c   1.000
_cell.angle_alpha   90.00
_cell.angle_beta   90.00
_cell.angle_gamma   90.00
#
_symmetry.space_group_name_H-M   'P 1'
#
loop_
_entity.id
_entity.type
_entity.pdbx_description
1 polymer ?
#
loop_
_entity_poly.entity_id
_entity_poly.type
_entity_poly.pdbx_seq_one_letter_code
_entity_poly.pdbx_strand_id
1 'polypeptide(L)'
;MSRSQPRNLIRDAIIDRLSARADVDAHPCERRAGPTKYIAAFVNKRGTAFAVDLMSASKQPIWFLDRPELRSKLEAAGVDYELYPPKRGRNSNLHKIPGFKHGALIRAYPEDVDSAMRIVDML
;
A
#
# COMPACT_ATOMS: atom_id res chain seq x y z
N MET A 1 -4.39 7.24 24.88
CA MET A 1 -5.64 7.34 24.09
C MET A 1 -5.39 6.77 22.69
N SER A 2 -6.04 5.66 22.33
CA SER A 2 -5.96 5.13 20.96
C SER A 2 -6.82 6.00 20.05
N ARG A 3 -6.22 6.73 19.10
CA ARG A 3 -6.98 7.42 18.05
C ARG A 3 -7.74 6.37 17.24
N SER A 4 -9.04 6.56 17.06
CA SER A 4 -9.85 5.79 16.11
C SER A 4 -9.32 6.03 14.69
N GLN A 5 -9.42 5.01 13.83
CA GLN A 5 -9.13 5.20 12.42
C GLN A 5 -10.14 6.20 11.83
N PRO A 6 -9.69 7.18 11.02
CA PRO A 6 -10.61 8.05 10.31
C PRO A 6 -11.46 7.22 9.33
N ARG A 7 -12.72 7.61 9.10
CA ARG A 7 -13.54 7.00 8.05
C ARG A 7 -13.00 7.42 6.69
N ASN A 8 -12.81 6.46 5.79
CA ASN A 8 -12.42 6.71 4.40
C ASN A 8 -13.08 5.66 3.51
N LEU A 9 -14.15 6.03 2.80
CA LEU A 9 -14.94 5.10 2.00
C LEU A 9 -14.14 4.49 0.84
N ILE A 10 -13.22 5.26 0.25
CA ILE A 10 -12.36 4.78 -0.84
C ILE A 10 -11.41 3.72 -0.29
N ARG A 11 -10.79 3.97 0.87
CA ARG A 11 -9.93 2.97 1.55
C ARG A 11 -10.66 1.67 1.79
N ASP A 12 -11.83 1.75 2.40
CA ASP A 12 -12.59 0.57 2.80
C ASP A 12 -12.97 -0.24 1.56
N ALA A 13 -13.44 0.43 0.48
CA ALA A 13 -13.73 -0.21 -0.80
C ALA A 13 -12.49 -0.80 -1.49
N ILE A 14 -11.32 -0.17 -1.40
CA ILE A 14 -10.05 -0.73 -1.89
C ILE A 14 -9.73 -2.03 -1.15
N ILE A 15 -9.82 -2.03 0.18
CA ILE A 15 -9.51 -3.20 1.01
C ILE A 15 -10.47 -4.34 0.73
N ASP A 16 -11.78 -4.05 0.63
CA ASP A 16 -12.79 -5.05 0.32
C ASP A 16 -12.52 -5.68 -1.05
N ARG A 17 -12.21 -4.86 -2.05
CA ARG A 17 -11.90 -5.35 -3.40
C ARG A 17 -10.61 -6.15 -3.45
N LEU A 18 -9.57 -5.73 -2.74
CA LEU A 18 -8.32 -6.50 -2.60
C LEU A 18 -8.54 -7.84 -1.92
N SER A 19 -9.37 -7.87 -0.87
CA SER A 19 -9.64 -9.09 -0.11
C SER A 19 -10.48 -10.10 -0.89
N ALA A 20 -11.25 -9.64 -1.88
CA ALA A 20 -12.01 -10.50 -2.79
C ALA A 20 -11.21 -11.02 -3.99
N ARG A 21 -9.99 -10.51 -4.23
CA ARG A 21 -9.16 -10.90 -5.37
C ARG A 21 -8.51 -12.27 -5.14
N ALA A 22 -8.62 -13.16 -6.14
CA ALA A 22 -8.00 -14.48 -6.08
C ALA A 22 -6.47 -14.48 -6.30
N ASP A 23 -5.88 -13.34 -6.66
CA ASP A 23 -4.45 -13.16 -6.93
C ASP A 23 -3.72 -12.30 -5.89
N VAL A 24 -4.43 -11.92 -4.82
CA VAL A 24 -3.91 -11.12 -3.72
C VAL A 24 -4.25 -11.80 -2.41
N ASP A 25 -3.25 -11.94 -1.55
CA ASP A 25 -3.41 -12.46 -0.19
C ASP A 25 -3.02 -11.40 0.83
N ALA A 26 -3.59 -11.47 2.04
CA ALA A 26 -3.07 -10.72 3.17
C ALA A 26 -1.61 -11.13 3.45
N HIS A 27 -0.71 -10.15 3.60
CA HIS A 27 0.71 -10.42 3.80
C HIS A 27 0.94 -11.19 5.12
N PRO A 28 1.87 -12.16 5.20
CA PRO A 28 2.09 -12.97 6.40
C PRO A 28 2.39 -12.18 7.69
N CYS A 29 2.86 -10.93 7.58
CA CYS A 29 3.08 -10.06 8.73
C CYS A 29 1.77 -9.70 9.46
N GLU A 30 0.63 -9.65 8.77
CA GLU A 30 -0.69 -9.41 9.37
C GLU A 30 -1.13 -10.62 10.23
N ARG A 31 -0.78 -11.84 9.81
CA ARG A 31 -1.10 -13.07 10.56
C ARG A 31 -0.23 -13.24 11.80
N ARG A 32 1.07 -12.94 11.69
CA ARG A 32 2.05 -13.14 12.77
C ARG A 32 2.03 -12.06 13.84
N ALA A 33 1.77 -10.80 13.46
CA ALA A 33 1.78 -9.67 14.37
C ALA A 33 0.38 -9.14 14.71
N GLY A 34 -0.67 -9.74 14.14
CA GLY A 34 -2.04 -9.24 14.18
C GLY A 34 -2.27 -8.08 13.19
N PRO A 35 -3.52 -7.87 12.76
CA PRO A 35 -3.88 -6.79 11.86
C PRO A 35 -3.48 -5.44 12.47
N THR A 36 -2.77 -4.60 11.71
CA THR A 36 -2.36 -3.30 12.23
C THR A 36 -3.48 -2.28 12.06
N LYS A 37 -3.64 -1.36 13.02
CA LYS A 37 -4.55 -0.22 12.85
C LYS A 37 -4.02 0.88 11.92
N TYR A 38 -2.83 0.70 11.35
CA TYR A 38 -2.15 1.77 10.62
C TYR A 38 -1.94 1.49 9.14
N ILE A 39 -1.79 0.23 8.77
CA ILE A 39 -1.66 -0.24 7.39
C ILE A 39 -2.39 -1.59 7.26
N ALA A 40 -2.88 -1.89 6.06
CA ALA A 40 -3.25 -3.24 5.66
C ALA A 40 -2.23 -3.72 4.61
N ALA A 41 -1.44 -4.73 4.95
CA ALA A 41 -0.42 -5.29 4.06
C ALA A 41 -0.92 -6.48 3.25
N PHE A 42 -0.54 -6.52 1.98
CA PHE A 42 -0.91 -7.54 1.01
C PHE A 42 0.32 -8.04 0.25
N VAL A 43 0.17 -9.20 -0.37
CA VAL A 43 1.13 -9.76 -1.31
C VAL A 43 0.37 -10.32 -2.51
N ASN A 44 0.84 -10.05 -3.72
CA ASN A 44 0.24 -10.64 -4.91
C ASN A 44 0.88 -11.99 -5.26
N LYS A 45 0.30 -12.72 -6.22
CA LYS A 45 0.84 -14.00 -6.72
C LYS A 45 2.27 -13.95 -7.25
N ARG A 46 2.77 -12.76 -7.63
CA ARG A 46 4.17 -12.55 -8.04
C ARG A 46 5.13 -12.42 -6.86
N GLY A 47 4.62 -12.42 -5.62
CA GLY A 47 5.40 -12.19 -4.41
C GLY A 47 5.70 -10.72 -4.15
N THR A 48 5.10 -9.78 -4.89
CA THR A 48 5.27 -8.35 -4.64
C THR A 48 4.40 -7.93 -3.46
N ALA A 49 5.04 -7.45 -2.40
CA ALA A 49 4.37 -6.92 -1.22
C ALA A 49 4.01 -5.44 -1.39
N PHE A 50 2.83 -5.06 -0.91
CA PHE A 50 2.34 -3.68 -0.88
C PHE A 50 1.46 -3.44 0.35
N ALA A 51 1.19 -2.18 0.68
CA ALA A 51 0.37 -1.83 1.83
C ALA A 51 -0.54 -0.62 1.57
N VAL A 52 -1.78 -0.70 2.05
CA VAL A 52 -2.75 0.41 2.06
C VAL A 52 -2.65 1.13 3.41
N ASP A 53 -2.51 2.45 3.43
CA ASP A 53 -2.43 3.23 4.68
C ASP A 53 -3.80 3.40 5.35
N LEU A 54 -3.97 2.96 6.59
CA LEU A 54 -5.28 3.04 7.24
C LEU A 54 -5.54 4.36 7.96
N MET A 55 -4.54 5.23 8.09
CA MET A 55 -4.66 6.49 8.83
C MET A 55 -4.83 7.71 7.94
N SER A 56 -4.77 7.57 6.62
CA SER A 56 -5.00 8.69 5.71
C SER A 56 -6.48 9.05 5.64
N ALA A 57 -6.81 10.30 6.02
CA ALA A 57 -8.17 10.83 5.93
C ALA A 57 -8.52 11.42 4.55
N SER A 58 -7.52 11.62 3.67
CA SER A 58 -7.70 12.23 2.36
C SER A 58 -7.38 11.24 1.23
N LYS A 59 -6.36 11.51 0.41
CA LYS A 59 -5.87 10.57 -0.61
C LYS A 59 -5.42 9.29 0.08
N GLN A 60 -5.78 8.14 -0.49
CA GLN A 60 -5.51 6.85 0.12
C GLN A 60 -4.24 6.23 -0.48
N PRO A 61 -3.05 6.38 0.14
CA PRO A 61 -1.84 5.93 -0.48
C PRO A 61 -1.70 4.40 -0.46
N ILE A 62 -1.08 3.89 -1.52
CA ILE A 62 -0.57 2.53 -1.62
C ILE A 62 0.95 2.58 -1.61
N TRP A 63 1.55 1.83 -0.68
CA TRP A 63 2.98 1.73 -0.46
C TRP A 63 3.54 0.47 -1.10
N PHE A 64 4.64 0.59 -1.84
CA PHE A 64 5.40 -0.55 -2.39
C PHE A 64 6.87 -0.19 -2.58
N LEU A 65 7.71 -1.21 -2.79
CA LEU A 65 9.14 -1.00 -3.07
C LEU A 65 9.32 -0.25 -4.37
N ASP A 66 10.18 0.75 -4.32
CA ASP A 66 10.57 1.54 -5.48
C ASP A 66 11.38 0.68 -6.46
N ARG A 67 10.90 0.61 -7.70
CA ARG A 67 11.61 0.02 -8.83
C ARG A 67 11.49 0.94 -10.04
N PRO A 68 12.57 1.19 -10.81
CA PRO A 68 12.53 2.12 -11.94
C PRO A 68 11.39 1.85 -12.93
N GLU A 69 11.13 0.57 -13.25
CA GLU A 69 10.08 0.17 -14.18
C GLU A 69 8.66 0.47 -13.69
N LEU A 70 8.45 0.53 -12.36
CA LEU A 70 7.15 0.89 -11.79
C LEU A 70 6.88 2.39 -11.93
N ARG A 71 7.90 3.23 -11.83
CA ARG A 71 7.74 4.69 -11.99
C ARG A 71 7.22 5.05 -13.36
N SER A 72 7.83 4.52 -14.41
CA SER A 72 7.39 4.77 -15.79
C SER A 72 5.96 4.24 -16.05
N LYS A 73 5.56 3.13 -15.42
CA LYS A 73 4.18 2.63 -15.51
C LYS A 73 3.18 3.55 -14.83
N LEU A 74 3.52 4.10 -13.65
CA LEU A 74 2.67 5.05 -12.93
C LEU A 74 2.52 6.35 -13.73
N GLU A 75 3.62 6.87 -14.29
CA GLU A 75 3.62 8.05 -15.16
C GLU A 75 2.76 7.85 -16.39
N ALA A 76 2.93 6.73 -17.10
CA ALA A 76 2.12 6.39 -18.26
C ALA A 76 0.62 6.22 -17.94
N ALA A 77 0.32 5.80 -16.71
CA ALA A 77 -1.05 5.66 -16.21
C ALA A 77 -1.63 6.96 -15.61
N GLY A 78 -0.86 8.05 -15.55
CA GLY A 78 -1.27 9.31 -14.95
C GLY A 78 -1.50 9.23 -13.44
N VAL A 79 -0.84 8.29 -12.74
CA VAL A 79 -0.99 8.11 -11.30
C VAL A 79 -0.01 9.01 -10.56
N ASP A 80 -0.52 9.91 -9.72
CA ASP A 80 0.29 10.69 -8.78
C ASP A 80 1.07 9.76 -7.84
N TYR A 81 2.36 10.03 -7.63
CA TYR A 81 3.15 9.29 -6.64
C TYR A 81 4.26 10.14 -6.01
N GLU A 82 4.69 9.73 -4.82
CA GLU A 82 5.85 10.28 -4.13
C GLU A 82 6.93 9.20 -3.97
N LEU A 83 8.19 9.59 -4.23
CA LEU A 83 9.35 8.80 -3.85
C LEU A 83 9.63 8.99 -2.36
N TYR A 84 9.80 7.89 -1.65
CA TYR A 84 10.00 7.87 -0.22
C TYR A 84 11.34 7.21 0.14
N PRO A 85 12.41 8.01 0.31
CA PRO A 85 13.76 7.48 0.47
C PRO A 85 13.96 6.79 1.82
N PRO A 86 14.96 5.89 1.94
CA PRO A 86 15.11 5.08 3.14
C PRO A 86 15.27 5.85 4.45
N LYS A 87 15.93 7.00 4.35
CA LYS A 87 16.36 7.86 5.45
C LYS A 87 15.21 8.70 6.03
N ARG A 88 14.06 8.77 5.36
CA ARG A 88 12.89 9.52 5.82
C ARG A 88 12.14 8.67 6.86
N GLY A 89 11.78 9.27 8.00
CA GLY A 89 11.09 8.57 9.08
C GLY A 89 9.71 8.12 8.65
N ARG A 90 9.48 6.79 8.60
CA ARG A 90 8.23 6.18 8.15
C ARG A 90 7.49 5.46 9.27
N ASN A 91 6.24 5.10 9.00
CA ASN A 91 5.44 4.30 9.91
C ASN A 91 6.15 2.97 10.22
N SER A 92 6.40 2.69 11.50
CA SER A 92 7.12 1.48 11.92
C SER A 92 6.38 0.18 11.56
N ASN A 93 5.08 0.23 11.27
CA ASN A 93 4.35 -0.94 10.78
C ASN A 93 4.79 -1.34 9.37
N LEU A 94 5.22 -0.39 8.53
CA LEU A 94 5.82 -0.71 7.22
C LEU A 94 7.09 -1.53 7.40
N HIS A 95 7.83 -1.37 8.50
CA HIS A 95 9.05 -2.14 8.75
C HIS A 95 8.81 -3.65 8.93
N LYS A 96 7.56 -4.06 9.16
CA LYS A 96 7.17 -5.47 9.29
C LYS A 96 7.09 -6.18 7.94
N ILE A 97 7.06 -5.42 6.85
CA ILE A 97 7.05 -5.94 5.48
C ILE A 97 8.50 -6.06 5.00
N PRO A 98 8.94 -7.21 4.46
CA PRO A 98 10.28 -7.39 3.94
C PRO A 98 10.67 -6.30 2.94
N GLY A 99 11.89 -5.77 3.09
CA GLY A 99 12.42 -4.68 2.26
C GLY A 99 11.94 -3.28 2.67
N PHE A 100 10.77 -3.12 3.29
CA PHE A 100 10.19 -1.79 3.53
C PHE A 100 10.88 -0.99 4.65
N LYS A 101 11.66 -1.63 5.52
CA LYS A 101 12.42 -0.94 6.58
C LYS A 101 13.59 -0.11 6.02
N HIS A 102 14.31 -0.66 5.04
CA HIS A 102 15.57 -0.11 4.53
C HIS A 102 15.52 0.24 3.04
N GLY A 103 14.50 -0.22 2.31
CA GLY A 103 14.29 0.08 0.91
C GLY A 103 13.70 1.47 0.69
N ALA A 104 13.93 2.01 -0.51
CA ALA A 104 13.15 3.13 -1.03
C ALA A 104 11.74 2.63 -1.34
N LEU A 105 10.74 3.45 -1.02
CA LEU A 105 9.35 3.14 -1.28
C LEU A 105 8.78 4.14 -2.27
N ILE A 106 7.74 3.72 -2.96
CA ILE A 106 6.81 4.61 -3.66
C ILE A 106 5.54 4.69 -2.82
N ARG A 107 5.00 5.90 -2.73
CA ARG A 107 3.68 6.19 -2.20
C ARG A 107 2.80 6.66 -3.36
N ALA A 108 2.05 5.75 -3.97
CA ALA A 108 1.15 6.07 -5.07
C ALA A 108 -0.23 6.49 -4.55
N TYR A 109 -0.87 7.44 -5.21
CA TYR A 109 -2.16 8.00 -4.80
C TYR A 109 -3.22 7.74 -5.86
N PRO A 110 -3.95 6.61 -5.77
CA PRO A 110 -5.12 6.41 -6.59
C PRO A 110 -6.18 7.47 -6.31
N GLU A 111 -6.87 7.92 -7.36
CA GLU A 111 -8.01 8.84 -7.28
C GLU A 111 -9.30 8.12 -6.89
N ASP A 112 -9.41 6.84 -7.26
CA ASP A 112 -10.56 5.98 -7.03
C ASP A 112 -10.15 4.49 -6.85
N VAL A 113 -11.14 3.63 -6.63
CA VAL A 113 -10.92 2.18 -6.40
C VAL A 113 -10.35 1.49 -7.64
N ASP A 114 -10.75 1.89 -8.85
CA ASP A 114 -10.29 1.24 -10.09
C ASP A 114 -8.83 1.62 -10.40
N SER A 115 -8.45 2.87 -10.17
CA SER A 115 -7.07 3.35 -10.21
C SER A 115 -6.19 2.60 -9.20
N ALA A 116 -6.71 2.34 -7.99
CA ALA A 116 -6.02 1.50 -7.01
C ALA A 116 -5.78 0.07 -7.52
N MET A 117 -6.77 -0.55 -8.17
CA MET A 117 -6.61 -1.87 -8.75
C MET A 117 -5.59 -1.88 -9.90
N ARG A 118 -5.60 -0.85 -10.77
CA ARG A 118 -4.60 -0.70 -11.83
C ARG A 118 -3.19 -0.61 -11.27
N ILE A 119 -2.98 0.16 -10.19
CA ILE A 119 -1.67 0.21 -9.50
C ILE A 119 -1.26 -1.20 -9.09
N VAL A 120 -2.15 -1.96 -8.43
CA VAL A 120 -1.86 -3.33 -7.97
C VAL A 120 -1.55 -4.28 -9.13
N ASP A 121 -2.22 -4.13 -10.27
CA ASP A 121 -1.97 -4.93 -11.47
C ASP A 121 -0.58 -4.63 -12.08
N MET A 122 -0.02 -3.45 -11.84
CA MET A 122 1.32 -3.09 -12.30
C MET A 122 2.45 -3.69 -11.45
N LEU A 123 2.19 -4.06 -10.19
CA LEU A 123 3.16 -4.50 -9.16
C LEU A 123 3.64 -5.95 -9.30
#